data_AF-A0A931CDR6-F1
#
_entry.id   AF-A0A931CDR6-F1
#
_cell.length_a   1.000
_cell.length_b   1.000
_cell.length_c   1.000
_cell.angle_alpha   90.00
_cell.angle_beta   90.00
_cell.angle_gamma   90.00
#
_symmetry.space_group_name_H-M   'P 1'
#
loop_
_entity.id
_entity.type
_entity.pdbx_description
1 polymer ?
#
loop_
_entity_poly.entity_id
_entity_poly.type
_entity_poly.pdbx_seq_one_letter_code
_entity_poly.pdbx_strand_id
1 'polypeptide(L)'
;MSYVKYTREMLTEAVSASTSMAGVLRHLGLRLNGGAHAHLRRRITHLGIDTSHFLGRGHARGVHSPRRRRPDEILIERPPEAKRQAPTVLRRALEELGRAYRCAECGVGDVWNARSLTLQVDHIDGQFWNCRSENLRFLCPNCHSQTATYAGRNRPRCRIPVVRVDGQGNPVKRPEPTGPLTEKGRVEVLQQVRRKDLTVADAARTLGCHPSHVYTLMRRWETRGTLAPAPRRRRISAVDRAGVMAFALAHPRWGPRKVADALRARPSQPIAVSASTVENIFREAGLNTAQARSAVSKTPRTHPTDYTPHNALP
;
A
#
# COMPACT_ATOMS: atom_id res chain seq x y z
N MET A 1 38.82 -28.37 -49.26
CA MET A 1 39.41 -27.85 -48.01
C MET A 1 38.50 -26.78 -47.40
N SER A 2 38.20 -26.85 -46.10
CA SER A 2 37.52 -25.76 -45.39
C SER A 2 38.53 -24.72 -44.92
N TYR A 3 38.38 -23.47 -45.34
CA TYR A 3 39.22 -22.37 -44.87
C TYR A 3 38.76 -21.91 -43.48
N VAL A 4 39.63 -22.01 -42.48
CA VAL A 4 39.34 -21.56 -41.11
C VAL A 4 40.02 -20.22 -40.88
N LYS A 5 39.23 -19.16 -40.70
CA LYS A 5 39.74 -17.79 -40.50
C LYS A 5 40.52 -17.60 -39.19
N TYR A 6 40.21 -18.37 -38.15
CA TYR A 6 40.88 -18.32 -36.85
C TYR A 6 41.21 -19.74 -36.38
N THR A 7 42.50 -20.09 -36.42
CA THR A 7 43.00 -21.37 -35.95
C THR A 7 43.10 -21.39 -34.43
N ARG A 8 43.27 -22.58 -33.85
CA ARG A 8 43.38 -22.75 -32.39
C ARG A 8 44.67 -22.13 -31.88
N GLU A 9 45.75 -22.28 -32.63
CA GLU A 9 47.10 -21.81 -32.32
C GLU A 9 47.10 -20.27 -32.25
N MET A 10 46.57 -19.61 -33.29
CA MET A 10 46.46 -18.14 -33.34
C MET A 10 45.65 -17.58 -32.17
N LEU A 11 44.54 -18.22 -31.82
CA LEU A 11 43.69 -17.75 -30.71
C LEU A 11 44.32 -18.03 -29.35
N THR A 12 45.08 -19.11 -29.21
CA THR A 12 45.77 -19.45 -27.95
C THR A 12 46.89 -18.46 -27.67
N GLU A 13 47.70 -18.15 -28.70
CA GLU A 13 48.73 -17.11 -28.63
C GLU A 13 48.12 -15.76 -28.26
N ALA A 14 47.11 -15.30 -28.99
CA ALA A 14 46.49 -14.00 -28.74
C ALA A 14 45.81 -13.90 -27.36
N VAL A 15 45.26 -15.00 -26.84
CA VAL A 15 44.68 -15.07 -25.49
C VAL A 15 45.76 -15.03 -24.41
N SER A 16 46.88 -15.75 -24.58
CA SER A 16 48.00 -15.71 -23.63
C SER A 16 48.66 -14.32 -23.55
N ALA A 17 48.76 -13.61 -24.67
CA ALA A 17 49.33 -12.26 -24.75
C ALA A 17 48.39 -11.14 -24.26
N SER A 18 47.16 -11.47 -23.86
CA SER A 18 46.12 -10.50 -23.52
C SER A 18 45.50 -10.76 -22.14
N THR A 19 44.98 -9.71 -21.51
CA THR A 19 44.23 -9.80 -20.23
C THR A 19 42.74 -9.50 -20.39
N SER A 20 42.28 -9.32 -21.63
CA SER A 20 40.87 -9.07 -21.97
C SER A 20 40.59 -9.43 -23.43
N MET A 21 39.32 -9.68 -23.76
CA MET A 21 38.87 -9.89 -25.14
C MET A 21 39.18 -8.70 -26.05
N ALA A 22 39.08 -7.46 -25.54
CA ALA A 22 39.50 -6.28 -26.29
C ALA A 22 41.02 -6.24 -26.54
N GLY A 23 41.82 -6.84 -25.65
CA GLY A 23 43.24 -7.10 -25.87
C GLY A 23 43.45 -8.10 -27.01
N VAL A 24 42.71 -9.22 -27.00
CA VAL A 24 42.78 -10.25 -28.05
C VAL A 24 42.48 -9.67 -29.43
N LEU A 25 41.42 -8.84 -29.54
CA LEU A 25 41.09 -8.17 -30.80
C LEU A 25 42.22 -7.25 -31.28
N ARG A 26 42.84 -6.48 -30.37
CA ARG A 26 43.97 -5.60 -30.69
C ARG A 26 45.20 -6.38 -31.12
N HIS A 27 45.50 -7.48 -30.43
CA HIS A 27 46.62 -8.37 -30.74
C HIS A 27 46.48 -8.99 -32.14
N LEU A 28 45.25 -9.34 -32.54
CA LEU A 28 44.94 -9.84 -33.87
C LEU A 28 44.77 -8.74 -34.94
N GLY A 29 45.03 -7.46 -34.61
CA GLY A 29 44.88 -6.33 -35.53
C GLY A 29 43.43 -6.05 -35.95
N LEU A 30 42.45 -6.56 -35.21
CA LEU A 30 41.03 -6.43 -35.54
C LEU A 30 40.42 -5.15 -34.97
N ARG A 31 39.48 -4.56 -35.71
CA ARG A 31 38.69 -3.43 -35.22
C ARG A 31 37.85 -3.83 -34.00
N LEU A 32 37.86 -2.98 -32.98
CA LEU A 32 37.06 -3.13 -31.76
C LEU A 32 35.58 -2.84 -32.07
N ASN A 33 34.82 -3.90 -32.37
CA ASN A 33 33.36 -3.82 -32.50
C ASN A 33 32.68 -5.01 -31.81
N GLY A 34 31.41 -4.85 -31.44
CA GLY A 34 30.67 -5.84 -30.67
C GLY A 34 30.52 -7.19 -31.40
N GLY A 35 30.42 -7.17 -32.73
CA GLY A 35 30.30 -8.37 -33.56
C GLY A 35 31.56 -9.24 -33.54
N ALA A 36 32.72 -8.64 -33.79
CA ALA A 36 34.01 -9.32 -33.73
C ALA A 36 34.30 -9.84 -32.31
N HIS A 37 33.95 -9.05 -31.29
CA HIS A 37 34.10 -9.44 -29.89
C HIS A 37 33.24 -10.66 -29.54
N ALA A 38 31.97 -10.69 -29.96
CA ALA A 38 31.08 -11.83 -29.74
C ALA A 38 31.53 -13.07 -30.53
N HIS A 39 31.95 -12.89 -31.78
CA HIS A 39 32.40 -13.97 -32.64
C HIS A 39 33.65 -14.66 -32.08
N LEU A 40 34.68 -13.90 -31.73
CA LEU A 40 35.90 -14.46 -31.14
C LEU A 40 35.66 -15.09 -29.78
N ARG A 41 34.81 -14.50 -28.94
CA ARG A 41 34.44 -15.10 -27.65
C ARG A 41 33.81 -16.48 -27.84
N ARG A 42 32.85 -16.62 -28.77
CA ARG A 42 32.23 -17.93 -29.08
C ARG A 42 33.26 -18.92 -29.61
N ARG A 43 34.18 -18.48 -30.46
CA ARG A 43 35.22 -19.34 -31.04
C ARG A 43 36.21 -19.84 -29.98
N ILE A 44 36.67 -18.96 -29.09
CA ILE A 44 37.56 -19.28 -27.96
C ILE A 44 36.89 -20.29 -27.02
N THR A 45 35.61 -20.07 -26.66
CA THR A 45 34.84 -21.02 -25.86
C THR A 45 34.70 -22.37 -26.55
N HIS A 46 34.37 -22.38 -27.85
CA HIS A 46 34.20 -23.61 -28.62
C HIS A 46 35.49 -24.43 -28.73
N LEU A 47 36.65 -23.76 -28.79
CA LEU A 47 37.96 -24.42 -28.83
C LEU A 47 38.48 -24.80 -27.44
N GLY A 48 37.78 -24.43 -26.36
CA GLY A 48 38.17 -24.74 -24.99
C GLY A 48 39.49 -24.08 -24.57
N ILE A 49 39.76 -22.87 -25.06
CA ILE A 49 40.96 -22.11 -24.69
C ILE A 49 40.69 -21.42 -23.34
N ASP A 50 41.62 -21.60 -22.38
CA ASP A 50 41.48 -20.99 -21.05
C ASP A 50 41.61 -19.47 -21.12
N THR A 51 40.71 -18.78 -20.42
CA THR A 51 40.66 -17.31 -20.30
C THR A 51 40.51 -16.87 -18.85
N SER A 52 40.79 -17.75 -17.89
CA SER A 52 40.65 -17.52 -16.46
C SER A 52 41.43 -16.30 -15.95
N HIS A 53 42.57 -15.98 -16.57
CA HIS A 53 43.40 -14.81 -16.25
C HIS A 53 42.81 -13.47 -16.73
N PHE A 54 41.71 -13.47 -17.48
CA PHE A 54 41.08 -12.23 -17.93
C PHE A 54 40.40 -11.50 -16.76
N LEU A 55 40.93 -10.33 -16.40
CA LEU A 55 40.47 -9.55 -15.24
C LEU A 55 39.08 -8.92 -15.44
N GLY A 56 38.59 -8.82 -16.68
CA GLY A 56 37.27 -8.27 -16.99
C GLY A 56 37.06 -6.86 -16.43
N ARG A 57 35.97 -6.65 -15.68
CA ARG A 57 35.70 -5.38 -14.97
C ARG A 57 36.61 -5.16 -13.74
N GLY A 58 37.44 -6.15 -13.41
CA GLY A 58 38.38 -6.13 -12.29
C GLY A 58 39.71 -5.43 -12.57
N HIS A 59 40.05 -5.16 -13.83
CA HIS A 59 41.35 -4.59 -14.22
C HIS A 59 41.68 -3.22 -13.59
N ALA A 60 40.64 -2.47 -13.17
CA ALA A 60 40.78 -1.17 -12.53
C ALA A 60 40.32 -1.17 -11.05
N ARG A 61 40.16 -2.35 -10.43
CA ARG A 61 39.83 -2.43 -9.00
C ARG A 61 40.97 -1.79 -8.20
N GLY A 62 40.61 -0.91 -7.27
CA GLY A 62 41.56 -0.15 -6.46
C GLY A 62 42.15 1.09 -7.14
N VAL A 63 41.98 1.26 -8.45
CA VAL A 63 42.43 2.47 -9.16
C VAL A 63 41.28 3.48 -9.20
N HIS A 64 41.47 4.62 -8.54
CA HIS A 64 40.53 5.73 -8.62
C HIS A 64 40.76 6.56 -9.88
N SER A 65 39.67 7.08 -10.45
CA SER A 65 39.76 8.02 -11.57
C SER A 65 40.54 9.27 -11.14
N PRO A 66 41.44 9.82 -11.97
CA PRO A 66 42.10 11.09 -11.67
C PRO A 66 41.11 12.27 -11.60
N ARG A 67 39.90 12.12 -12.14
CA ARG A 67 38.82 13.13 -12.06
C ARG A 67 37.93 12.95 -10.83
N ARG A 68 38.29 12.06 -9.90
CA ARG A 68 37.53 11.82 -8.68
C ARG A 68 37.67 13.03 -7.76
N ARG A 69 36.59 13.77 -7.61
CA ARG A 69 36.51 14.90 -6.66
C ARG A 69 36.75 14.43 -5.22
N ARG A 70 37.45 15.26 -4.44
CA ARG A 70 37.72 15.03 -3.00
C ARG A 70 36.50 15.39 -2.14
N PRO A 71 36.37 14.87 -0.91
CA PRO A 71 35.25 15.19 -0.03
C PRO A 71 35.07 16.69 0.22
N ASP A 72 36.17 17.43 0.42
CA ASP A 72 36.19 18.88 0.63
C ASP A 72 35.70 19.67 -0.59
N GLU A 73 35.85 19.15 -1.80
CA GLU A 73 35.28 19.77 -3.00
C GLU A 73 33.79 19.49 -3.16
N ILE A 74 33.28 18.40 -2.56
CA ILE A 74 31.90 17.92 -2.69
C ILE A 74 31.02 18.55 -1.61
N LEU A 75 31.51 18.58 -0.38
CA LEU A 75 30.75 18.92 0.82
C LEU A 75 30.82 20.42 1.11
N ILE A 76 30.41 21.19 0.11
CA ILE A 76 30.40 22.64 0.12
C ILE A 76 28.97 23.16 -0.05
N GLU A 77 28.76 24.41 0.32
CA GLU A 77 27.59 25.13 -0.14
C GLU A 77 27.76 25.53 -1.61
N ARG A 78 26.68 25.36 -2.37
CA ARG A 78 26.63 25.64 -3.81
C ARG A 78 25.54 26.69 -4.09
N PRO A 79 25.60 27.38 -5.23
CA PRO A 79 24.54 28.29 -5.64
C PRO A 79 23.16 27.58 -5.68
N PRO A 80 22.07 28.24 -5.29
CA PRO A 80 20.71 27.66 -5.31
C PRO A 80 20.26 27.13 -6.68
N GLU A 81 20.78 27.71 -7.76
CA GLU A 81 20.49 27.35 -9.15
C GLU A 81 21.25 26.10 -9.60
N ALA A 82 22.22 25.63 -8.80
CA ALA A 82 23.04 24.49 -9.15
C ALA A 82 22.22 23.20 -9.25
N LYS A 83 22.64 22.26 -10.10
CA LYS A 83 22.01 20.94 -10.12
C LYS A 83 22.25 20.20 -8.81
N ARG A 84 21.21 19.56 -8.27
CA ARG A 84 21.29 18.74 -7.05
C ARG A 84 22.41 17.71 -7.15
N GLN A 85 23.23 17.62 -6.10
CA GLN A 85 24.31 16.63 -6.03
C GLN A 85 23.73 15.22 -5.89
N ALA A 86 24.30 14.26 -6.62
CA ALA A 86 23.86 12.88 -6.56
C ALA A 86 24.05 12.30 -5.13
N PRO A 87 23.05 11.61 -4.55
CA PRO A 87 23.14 11.09 -3.18
C PRO A 87 24.31 10.11 -2.96
N THR A 88 24.69 9.35 -3.98
CA THR A 88 25.83 8.43 -3.93
C THR A 88 27.16 9.15 -3.76
N VAL A 89 27.30 10.35 -4.34
CA VAL A 89 28.51 11.17 -4.21
C VAL A 89 28.60 11.80 -2.83
N LEU A 90 27.47 12.29 -2.29
CA LEU A 90 27.40 12.83 -0.93
C LEU A 90 27.69 11.76 0.12
N ARG A 91 27.06 10.58 -0.01
CA ARG A 91 27.31 9.43 0.88
C ARG A 91 28.80 9.10 0.93
N ARG A 92 29.42 8.91 -0.24
CA ARG A 92 30.83 8.57 -0.36
C ARG A 92 31.73 9.63 0.31
N ALA A 93 31.46 10.90 0.06
CA ALA A 93 32.22 11.99 0.66
C ALA A 93 32.08 12.05 2.19
N LEU A 94 30.87 11.80 2.72
CA LEU A 94 30.63 11.74 4.17
C LEU A 94 31.36 10.56 4.82
N GLU A 95 31.31 9.38 4.22
CA GLU A 95 32.05 8.19 4.69
C GLU A 95 33.56 8.42 4.68
N GLU A 96 34.10 9.05 3.63
CA GLU A 96 35.52 9.42 3.55
C GLU A 96 35.96 10.43 4.62
N LEU A 97 35.05 11.30 5.08
CA LEU A 97 35.29 12.18 6.23
C LEU A 97 35.17 11.46 7.59
N GLY A 98 34.85 10.16 7.60
CA GLY A 98 34.69 9.38 8.83
C GLY A 98 33.30 9.50 9.46
N ARG A 99 32.28 9.98 8.73
CA ARG A 99 30.90 9.99 9.23
C ARG A 99 30.40 8.55 9.36
N ALA A 100 30.01 8.17 10.58
CA ALA A 100 29.42 6.86 10.82
C ALA A 100 28.17 6.64 9.95
N TYR A 101 28.12 5.52 9.22
CA TYR A 101 26.99 5.15 8.37
C TYR A 101 25.84 4.56 9.21
N ARG A 102 25.26 5.41 10.05
CA ARG A 102 24.13 5.11 10.95
C ARG A 102 23.09 6.21 10.85
N CYS A 103 21.83 5.83 11.05
CA CYS A 103 20.73 6.79 11.12
C CYS A 103 20.96 7.74 12.31
N ALA A 104 20.92 9.05 12.04
CA ALA A 104 21.10 10.08 13.06
C ALA A 104 19.96 10.12 14.10
N GLU A 105 18.78 9.59 13.76
CA GLU A 105 17.61 9.60 14.65
C GLU A 105 17.49 8.31 15.47
N CYS A 106 17.50 7.15 14.82
CA CYS A 106 17.27 5.86 15.49
C CYS A 106 18.52 4.97 15.62
N GLY A 107 19.68 5.41 15.12
CA GLY A 107 20.94 4.66 15.24
C GLY A 107 21.08 3.41 14.36
N VAL A 108 20.04 3.01 13.62
CA VAL A 108 20.10 1.84 12.73
C VAL A 108 21.24 1.99 11.71
N GLY A 109 22.01 0.92 11.52
CA GLY A 109 23.11 0.88 10.57
C GLY A 109 22.64 0.52 9.16
N ASP A 110 23.52 -0.17 8.44
CA ASP A 110 23.36 -0.67 7.08
C ASP A 110 22.74 -2.07 6.99
N VAL A 111 22.29 -2.63 8.10
CA VAL A 111 21.61 -3.92 8.15
C VAL A 111 20.28 -3.78 8.86
N TRP A 112 19.21 -4.25 8.21
CA TRP A 112 17.88 -4.35 8.79
C TRP A 112 17.23 -5.66 8.34
N ASN A 113 16.68 -6.41 9.29
CA ASN A 113 16.03 -7.70 9.03
C ASN A 113 16.92 -8.66 8.20
N ALA A 114 18.20 -8.79 8.61
CA ALA A 114 19.23 -9.60 7.93
C ALA A 114 19.50 -9.23 6.46
N ARG A 115 19.08 -8.05 6.00
CA ARG A 115 19.31 -7.54 4.65
C ARG A 115 20.00 -6.18 4.70
N SER A 116 20.69 -5.83 3.62
CA SER A 116 21.32 -4.52 3.51
C SER A 116 20.26 -3.41 3.46
N LEU A 117 20.48 -2.37 4.26
CA LEU A 117 19.68 -1.16 4.33
C LEU A 117 20.52 0.00 3.82
N THR A 118 20.06 0.65 2.76
CA THR A 118 20.68 1.87 2.28
C THR A 118 20.12 3.08 3.05
N LEU A 119 20.96 3.72 3.85
CA LEU A 119 20.65 5.00 4.47
C LEU A 119 20.63 6.11 3.42
N GLN A 120 19.68 7.02 3.59
CA GLN A 120 19.41 8.18 2.74
C GLN A 120 20.15 9.39 3.29
N VAL A 121 20.66 10.25 2.40
CA VAL A 121 21.28 11.52 2.79
C VAL A 121 20.19 12.58 2.87
N ASP A 122 19.95 13.07 4.07
CA ASP A 122 19.00 14.14 4.39
C ASP A 122 19.73 15.47 4.59
N HIS A 123 19.10 16.56 4.16
CA HIS A 123 19.57 17.93 4.40
C HIS A 123 18.74 18.50 5.54
N ILE A 124 19.38 18.89 6.64
CA ILE A 124 18.69 19.34 7.86
C ILE A 124 17.82 20.56 7.56
N ASP A 125 18.33 21.51 6.78
CA ASP A 125 17.60 22.71 6.33
C ASP A 125 16.63 22.47 5.16
N GLY A 126 16.65 21.29 4.54
CA GLY A 126 15.87 20.96 3.34
C GLY A 126 16.36 21.61 2.04
N GLN A 127 17.49 22.32 2.06
CA GLN A 127 18.07 23.01 0.91
C GLN A 127 19.07 22.10 0.21
N PHE A 128 18.73 21.61 -0.99
CA PHE A 128 19.55 20.61 -1.69
C PHE A 128 20.93 21.12 -2.15
N TRP A 129 21.14 22.45 -2.18
CA TRP A 129 22.38 23.09 -2.58
C TRP A 129 23.37 23.28 -1.42
N ASN A 130 22.88 23.27 -0.17
CA ASN A 130 23.72 23.32 1.01
C ASN A 130 24.25 21.92 1.35
N CYS A 131 25.32 21.51 0.67
CA CYS A 131 25.96 20.20 0.85
C CYS A 131 27.05 20.20 1.93
N ARG A 132 27.13 21.23 2.79
CA ARG A 132 28.10 21.29 3.89
C ARG A 132 27.96 20.07 4.80
N SER A 133 29.08 19.58 5.32
CA SER A 133 29.13 18.31 6.05
C SER A 133 28.23 18.29 7.30
N GLU A 134 28.04 19.47 7.91
CA GLU A 134 27.26 19.69 9.13
C GLU A 134 25.75 19.75 8.84
N ASN A 135 25.36 20.14 7.61
CA ASN A 135 23.96 20.19 7.18
C ASN A 135 23.45 18.82 6.70
N LEU A 136 24.33 17.84 6.52
CA LEU A 136 23.98 16.53 6.01
C LEU A 136 23.97 15.48 7.12
N ARG A 137 22.95 14.61 7.08
CA ARG A 137 22.85 13.46 7.98
C ARG A 137 22.37 12.22 7.25
N PHE A 138 22.76 11.05 7.74
CA PHE A 138 22.20 9.79 7.28
C PHE A 138 20.91 9.50 8.03
N LEU A 139 19.85 9.17 7.31
CA LEU A 139 18.58 8.71 7.87
C LEU A 139 18.15 7.40 7.23
N CYS A 140 17.56 6.51 8.03
CA CYS A 140 16.88 5.35 7.46
C CYS A 140 15.58 5.79 6.75
N PRO A 141 15.05 4.99 5.81
CA PRO A 141 13.83 5.35 5.08
C PRO A 141 12.63 5.70 5.98
N ASN A 142 12.51 5.00 7.12
CA ASN A 142 11.42 5.21 8.07
C ASN A 142 11.55 6.56 8.79
N CYS A 143 12.73 6.90 9.32
CA CYS A 143 12.97 8.19 9.97
C CYS A 143 12.92 9.35 8.96
N HIS A 144 13.48 9.17 7.76
CA HIS A 144 13.44 10.20 6.73
C HIS A 144 12.01 10.54 6.30
N SER A 145 11.11 9.55 6.20
CA SER A 145 9.71 9.80 5.85
C SER A 145 8.94 10.69 6.85
N GLN A 146 9.45 10.80 8.07
CA GLN A 146 8.88 11.59 9.16
C GLN A 146 9.40 13.04 9.17
N THR A 147 10.44 13.39 8.40
CA THR A 147 10.96 14.76 8.39
C THR A 147 9.99 15.76 7.73
N ALA A 148 10.03 17.01 8.16
CA ALA A 148 9.21 18.07 7.56
C ALA A 148 9.55 18.34 6.08
N THR A 149 10.78 18.02 5.68
CA THR A 149 11.36 18.24 4.34
C THR A 149 11.16 17.05 3.39
N TYR A 150 10.65 15.92 3.90
CA TYR A 150 10.52 14.69 3.13
C TYR A 150 9.67 14.86 1.87
N ALA A 151 10.17 14.36 0.74
CA ALA A 151 9.46 14.34 -0.55
C ALA A 151 8.85 15.70 -0.96
N GLY A 152 9.46 16.82 -0.55
CA GLY A 152 8.95 18.16 -0.86
C GLY A 152 7.70 18.55 -0.07
N ARG A 153 7.45 17.92 1.09
CA ARG A 153 6.36 18.28 2.01
C ARG A 153 6.44 19.75 2.48
N ASN A 154 7.65 20.30 2.58
CA ASN A 154 7.92 21.70 2.87
C ASN A 154 7.77 22.63 1.65
N ARG A 155 7.53 22.11 0.44
CA ARG A 155 7.31 22.96 -0.73
C ARG A 155 5.87 23.48 -0.71
N PRO A 156 5.66 24.78 -0.92
CA PRO A 156 4.32 25.30 -1.09
C PRO A 156 3.68 24.55 -2.25
N ARG A 157 2.50 23.97 -2.02
CA ARG A 157 1.70 23.46 -3.13
C ARG A 157 1.40 24.67 -4.00
N CYS A 158 1.78 24.63 -5.28
CA CYS A 158 1.26 25.57 -6.27
C CYS A 158 -0.26 25.41 -6.32
N ARG A 159 -0.95 26.14 -5.45
CA ARG A 159 -2.38 26.39 -5.58
C ARG A 159 -2.47 27.49 -6.61
N ILE A 160 -2.46 27.11 -7.89
CA ILE A 160 -2.98 28.00 -8.92
C ILE A 160 -4.43 28.26 -8.48
N PRO A 161 -4.82 29.51 -8.18
CA PRO A 161 -6.20 29.80 -7.82
C PRO A 161 -7.06 29.43 -9.02
N VAL A 162 -7.80 28.33 -8.92
CA VAL A 162 -8.76 27.93 -9.93
C VAL A 162 -9.96 28.86 -9.78
N VAL A 163 -10.02 29.89 -10.61
CA VAL A 163 -11.19 30.76 -10.72
C VAL A 163 -12.22 30.03 -11.57
N ARG A 164 -13.45 29.88 -11.05
CA ARG A 164 -14.57 29.40 -11.86
C ARG A 164 -14.98 30.50 -12.81
N VAL A 165 -15.08 30.16 -14.09
CA VAL A 165 -15.57 31.07 -15.12
C VAL A 165 -16.86 30.54 -15.74
N ASP A 166 -17.72 31.43 -16.21
CA ASP A 166 -18.88 31.08 -17.04
C ASP A 166 -18.45 30.72 -18.47
N GLY A 167 -19.41 30.41 -19.35
CA GLY A 167 -19.13 30.10 -20.77
C GLY A 167 -18.51 31.25 -21.57
N GLN A 168 -18.50 32.46 -21.00
CA GLN A 168 -17.93 33.68 -21.57
C GLN A 168 -16.60 34.08 -20.90
N GLY A 169 -16.11 33.31 -19.93
CA GLY A 169 -14.84 33.57 -19.25
C GLY A 169 -14.92 34.49 -18.02
N ASN A 170 -16.11 34.89 -17.57
CA ASN A 170 -16.25 35.80 -16.43
C ASN A 170 -16.19 35.06 -15.08
N PRO A 171 -15.52 35.62 -14.05
CA PRO A 171 -15.45 35.01 -12.72
C PRO A 171 -16.83 34.83 -12.08
N VAL A 172 -17.17 33.58 -11.74
CA VAL A 172 -18.43 33.25 -11.06
C VAL A 172 -18.21 33.29 -9.55
N LYS A 173 -18.91 34.20 -8.85
CA LYS A 173 -18.92 34.25 -7.39
C LYS A 173 -19.48 32.94 -6.83
N ARG A 174 -18.84 32.41 -5.78
CA ARG A 174 -19.34 31.25 -5.06
C ARG A 174 -20.67 31.65 -4.39
N PRO A 175 -21.79 30.96 -4.65
CA PRO A 175 -23.03 31.24 -3.92
C PRO A 175 -22.77 31.01 -2.43
N GLU A 176 -23.28 31.92 -1.60
CA GLU A 176 -23.19 31.79 -0.14
C GLU A 176 -23.83 30.48 0.30
N PRO A 177 -23.24 29.77 1.27
CA PRO A 177 -23.82 28.55 1.80
C PRO A 177 -25.14 28.91 2.50
N THR A 178 -26.25 28.75 1.79
CA THR A 178 -27.57 28.67 2.40
C THR A 178 -27.57 27.47 3.35
N GLY A 179 -28.21 27.62 4.51
CA GLY A 179 -28.25 26.58 5.56
C GLY A 179 -28.73 25.20 5.05
N PRO A 180 -28.74 24.17 5.90
CA PRO A 180 -29.07 22.81 5.48
C PRO A 180 -30.38 22.78 4.69
N LEU A 181 -30.28 22.37 3.42
CA LEU A 181 -31.41 22.35 2.49
C LEU A 181 -32.55 21.51 3.08
N THR A 182 -33.77 22.06 3.04
CA THR A 182 -34.99 21.31 3.32
C THR A 182 -35.11 20.12 2.37
N GLU A 183 -35.90 19.10 2.71
CA GLU A 183 -36.09 17.93 1.82
C GLU A 183 -36.57 18.37 0.43
N LYS A 184 -37.47 19.37 0.36
CA LYS A 184 -37.92 20.01 -0.88
C LYS A 184 -36.76 20.64 -1.66
N GLY A 185 -35.88 21.38 -0.99
CA GLY A 185 -34.68 21.96 -1.61
C GLY A 185 -33.70 20.91 -2.13
N ARG A 186 -33.57 19.77 -1.43
CA ARG A 186 -32.72 18.66 -1.89
C ARG A 186 -33.30 17.99 -3.13
N VAL A 187 -34.62 17.81 -3.20
CA VAL A 187 -35.31 17.25 -4.38
C VAL A 187 -35.13 18.14 -5.60
N GLU A 188 -35.28 19.47 -5.44
CA GLU A 188 -35.09 20.43 -6.52
C GLU A 188 -33.67 20.33 -7.14
N VAL A 189 -32.64 20.22 -6.30
CA VAL A 189 -31.25 20.01 -6.76
C VAL A 189 -31.12 18.74 -7.59
N LEU A 190 -31.78 17.65 -7.21
CA LEU A 190 -31.77 16.40 -7.99
C LEU A 190 -32.53 16.54 -9.32
N GLN A 191 -33.61 17.32 -9.35
CA GLN A 191 -34.35 17.60 -10.58
C GLN A 191 -33.54 18.46 -11.56
N GLN A 192 -32.77 19.43 -11.07
CA GLN A 192 -31.84 20.22 -11.89
C GLN A 192 -30.76 19.35 -12.55
N VAL A 193 -30.22 18.37 -11.82
CA VAL A 193 -29.29 17.37 -12.41
C VAL A 193 -29.95 16.60 -13.55
N ARG A 194 -31.22 16.23 -13.39
CA ARG A 194 -31.96 15.49 -14.41
C ARG A 194 -32.30 16.34 -15.64
N ARG A 195 -32.57 17.63 -15.44
CA ARG A 195 -32.73 18.63 -16.51
C ARG A 195 -31.41 19.00 -17.21
N LYS A 196 -30.26 18.56 -16.67
CA LYS A 196 -28.89 18.93 -17.08
C LYS A 196 -28.53 20.39 -16.82
N ASP A 197 -29.31 21.08 -16.01
CA ASP A 197 -29.03 22.46 -15.55
C ASP A 197 -27.89 22.49 -14.52
N LEU A 198 -27.61 21.36 -13.87
CA LEU A 198 -26.59 21.25 -12.84
C LEU A 198 -25.76 19.97 -13.02
N THR A 199 -24.43 20.08 -12.91
CA THR A 199 -23.58 18.88 -12.95
C THR A 199 -23.73 18.06 -11.67
N VAL A 200 -23.49 16.74 -11.76
CA VAL A 200 -23.51 15.85 -10.58
C VAL A 200 -22.52 16.32 -9.51
N ALA A 201 -21.37 16.86 -9.92
CA ALA A 201 -20.34 17.36 -9.00
C ALA A 201 -20.78 18.65 -8.29
N ASP A 202 -21.51 19.54 -8.98
CA ASP A 202 -22.10 20.73 -8.35
C ASP A 202 -23.22 20.35 -7.40
N ALA A 203 -24.12 19.45 -7.80
CA ALA A 203 -25.19 18.94 -6.95
C ALA A 203 -24.66 18.25 -5.68
N ALA A 204 -23.60 17.45 -5.79
CA ALA A 204 -22.96 16.79 -4.66
C ALA A 204 -22.44 17.80 -3.61
N ARG A 205 -21.83 18.89 -4.08
CA ARG A 205 -21.36 19.99 -3.24
C ARG A 205 -22.53 20.71 -2.56
N THR A 206 -23.58 21.02 -3.31
CA THR A 206 -24.80 21.66 -2.80
C THR A 206 -25.49 20.80 -1.73
N LEU A 207 -25.52 19.48 -1.91
CA LEU A 207 -26.14 18.53 -0.99
C LEU A 207 -25.26 18.12 0.21
N GLY A 208 -23.98 18.51 0.20
CA GLY A 208 -23.01 18.12 1.22
C GLY A 208 -22.71 16.62 1.22
N CYS A 209 -22.66 15.97 0.05
CA CYS A 209 -22.46 14.52 -0.06
C CYS A 209 -21.45 14.14 -1.16
N HIS A 210 -21.01 12.89 -1.16
CA HIS A 210 -20.15 12.36 -2.24
C HIS A 210 -20.94 12.27 -3.57
N PRO A 211 -20.32 12.51 -4.75
CA PRO A 211 -21.00 12.45 -6.04
C PRO A 211 -21.80 11.17 -6.30
N SER A 212 -21.26 10.01 -5.89
CA SER A 212 -21.97 8.72 -6.00
C SER A 212 -23.28 8.68 -5.21
N HIS A 213 -23.38 9.44 -4.11
CA HIS A 213 -24.58 9.50 -3.29
C HIS A 213 -25.73 10.23 -3.99
N VAL A 214 -25.44 11.16 -4.92
CA VAL A 214 -26.45 11.85 -5.72
C VAL A 214 -27.30 10.84 -6.51
N TYR A 215 -26.66 9.87 -7.18
CA TYR A 215 -27.38 8.81 -7.89
C TYR A 215 -28.24 7.92 -6.98
N THR A 216 -27.79 7.71 -5.73
CA THR A 216 -28.59 6.98 -4.74
C THR A 216 -29.84 7.76 -4.38
N LEU A 217 -29.72 9.06 -4.16
CA LEU A 217 -30.86 9.94 -3.83
C LEU A 217 -31.85 10.04 -5.00
N MET A 218 -31.37 10.21 -6.23
CA MET A 218 -32.21 10.20 -7.44
C MET A 218 -33.03 8.91 -7.53
N ARG A 219 -32.36 7.76 -7.41
CA ARG A 219 -33.03 6.45 -7.44
C ARG A 219 -34.07 6.30 -6.33
N ARG A 220 -33.79 6.77 -5.11
CA ARG A 220 -34.75 6.70 -3.99
C ARG A 220 -35.99 7.55 -4.26
N TRP A 221 -35.80 8.75 -4.76
CA TRP A 221 -36.89 9.65 -5.13
C TRP A 221 -37.76 9.03 -6.22
N GLU A 222 -37.14 8.49 -7.27
CA GLU A 222 -37.85 7.85 -8.39
C GLU A 222 -38.63 6.60 -7.98
N THR A 223 -38.08 5.82 -7.05
CA THR A 223 -38.69 4.54 -6.63
C THR A 223 -39.72 4.69 -5.51
N ARG A 224 -39.54 5.65 -4.61
CA ARG A 224 -40.33 5.75 -3.36
C ARG A 224 -40.92 7.13 -3.08
N GLY A 225 -40.60 8.14 -3.90
CA GLY A 225 -41.04 9.52 -3.66
C GLY A 225 -40.49 10.15 -2.37
N THR A 226 -39.43 9.58 -1.79
CA THR A 226 -38.80 10.08 -0.56
C THR A 226 -37.28 9.92 -0.64
N LEU A 227 -36.55 10.88 -0.08
CA LEU A 227 -35.09 10.79 0.05
C LEU A 227 -34.66 9.91 1.24
N ALA A 228 -35.60 9.61 2.14
CA ALA A 228 -35.36 8.83 3.34
C ALA A 228 -34.80 7.43 2.99
N PRO A 229 -33.82 6.93 3.77
CA PRO A 229 -33.36 5.55 3.64
C PRO A 229 -34.53 4.58 3.86
N ALA A 230 -34.44 3.39 3.28
CA ALA A 230 -35.41 2.34 3.58
C ALA A 230 -35.39 2.06 5.09
N PRO A 231 -36.55 1.78 5.71
CA PRO A 231 -36.58 1.41 7.11
C PRO A 231 -35.65 0.21 7.33
N ARG A 232 -34.84 0.26 8.39
CA ARG A 232 -34.00 -0.89 8.75
C ARG A 232 -34.92 -2.09 8.98
N ARG A 233 -34.52 -3.27 8.48
CA ARG A 233 -35.27 -4.51 8.73
C ARG A 233 -35.47 -4.66 10.24
N ARG A 234 -36.71 -4.94 10.67
CA ARG A 234 -37.06 -5.11 12.08
C ARG A 234 -36.14 -6.17 12.70
N ARG A 235 -35.59 -5.86 13.88
CA ARG A 235 -34.88 -6.86 14.69
C ARG A 235 -35.87 -7.97 15.05
N ILE A 236 -35.40 -9.22 15.11
CA ILE A 236 -36.20 -10.35 15.60
C ILE A 236 -36.80 -9.99 16.97
N SER A 237 -38.06 -10.31 17.20
CA SER A 237 -38.71 -10.05 18.49
C SER A 237 -38.02 -10.86 19.61
N ALA A 238 -38.11 -10.40 20.86
CA ALA A 238 -37.56 -11.15 21.99
C ALA A 238 -38.20 -12.54 22.11
N VAL A 239 -39.49 -12.65 21.80
CA VAL A 239 -40.27 -13.90 21.79
C VAL A 239 -39.74 -14.86 20.71
N ASP A 240 -39.58 -14.38 19.48
CA ASP A 240 -39.07 -15.21 18.38
C ASP A 240 -37.61 -15.62 18.63
N ARG A 241 -36.82 -14.74 19.25
CA ARG A 241 -35.43 -15.05 19.63
C ARG A 241 -35.38 -16.17 20.66
N ALA A 242 -36.23 -16.13 21.69
CA ALA A 242 -36.37 -17.22 22.65
C ALA A 242 -36.85 -18.51 21.98
N GLY A 243 -37.79 -18.41 21.03
CA GLY A 243 -38.26 -19.52 20.22
C GLY A 243 -37.17 -20.19 19.38
N VAL A 244 -36.28 -19.40 18.77
CA VAL A 244 -35.09 -19.90 18.04
C VAL A 244 -34.15 -20.66 18.98
N MET A 245 -33.86 -20.10 20.16
CA MET A 245 -32.97 -20.74 21.14
C MET A 245 -33.56 -22.05 21.68
N ALA A 246 -34.84 -22.05 22.06
CA ALA A 246 -35.53 -23.25 22.53
C ALA A 246 -35.53 -24.37 21.48
N PHE A 247 -35.79 -24.02 20.21
CA PHE A 247 -35.77 -24.99 19.12
C PHE A 247 -34.37 -25.55 18.85
N ALA A 248 -33.34 -24.70 18.97
CA ALA A 248 -31.95 -25.11 18.80
C ALA A 248 -31.45 -26.03 19.92
N LEU A 249 -31.91 -25.83 21.16
CA LEU A 249 -31.60 -26.71 22.29
C LEU A 249 -32.31 -28.07 22.18
N ALA A 250 -33.51 -28.11 21.59
CA ALA A 250 -34.20 -29.37 21.27
C ALA A 250 -33.52 -30.16 20.14
N HIS A 251 -32.74 -29.48 19.27
CA HIS A 251 -32.04 -30.09 18.13
C HIS A 251 -30.55 -29.70 18.12
N PRO A 252 -29.76 -30.12 19.13
CA PRO A 252 -28.42 -29.57 19.35
C PRO A 252 -27.43 -29.86 18.21
N ARG A 253 -27.65 -30.92 17.43
CA ARG A 253 -26.83 -31.28 16.26
C ARG A 253 -27.14 -30.45 15.01
N TRP A 254 -28.22 -29.67 14.99
CA TRP A 254 -28.61 -28.92 13.79
C TRP A 254 -27.84 -27.60 13.70
N GLY A 255 -27.31 -27.31 12.51
CA GLY A 255 -26.64 -26.05 12.23
C GLY A 255 -27.63 -24.90 11.98
N PRO A 256 -27.16 -23.64 11.96
CA PRO A 256 -28.01 -22.45 11.83
C PRO A 256 -28.93 -22.45 10.61
N ARG A 257 -28.48 -22.99 9.47
CA ARG A 257 -29.26 -23.09 8.24
C ARG A 257 -30.47 -24.02 8.40
N LYS A 258 -30.22 -25.24 8.90
CA LYS A 258 -31.27 -26.25 9.13
C LYS A 258 -32.27 -25.80 10.19
N VAL A 259 -31.80 -25.12 11.23
CA VAL A 259 -32.66 -24.49 12.25
C VAL A 259 -33.54 -23.40 11.63
N ALA A 260 -32.98 -22.51 10.82
CA ALA A 260 -33.76 -21.45 10.15
C ALA A 260 -34.81 -22.03 9.18
N ASP A 261 -34.44 -23.06 8.40
CA ASP A 261 -35.36 -23.73 7.46
C ASP A 261 -36.52 -24.39 8.20
N ALA A 262 -36.23 -25.14 9.27
CA ALA A 262 -37.24 -25.82 10.06
C ALA A 262 -38.18 -24.84 10.79
N LEU A 263 -37.65 -23.74 11.33
CA LEU A 263 -38.45 -22.71 11.99
C LEU A 263 -39.38 -21.97 11.03
N ARG A 264 -38.97 -21.79 9.76
CA ARG A 264 -39.83 -21.23 8.71
C ARG A 264 -40.92 -22.20 8.26
N ALA A 265 -40.63 -23.49 8.26
CA ALA A 265 -41.54 -24.55 7.79
C ALA A 265 -42.54 -25.03 8.87
N ARG A 266 -42.57 -24.41 10.06
CA ARG A 266 -43.47 -24.81 11.16
C ARG A 266 -44.94 -24.56 10.80
N PRO A 267 -45.85 -25.55 10.99
CA PRO A 267 -47.28 -25.38 10.74
C PRO A 267 -47.94 -24.35 11.67
N SER A 268 -47.48 -24.26 12.92
CA SER A 268 -47.93 -23.29 13.91
C SER A 268 -46.79 -22.35 14.30
N GLN A 269 -47.07 -21.05 14.28
CA GLN A 269 -46.13 -19.96 14.63
C GLN A 269 -44.78 -20.04 13.87
N PRO A 270 -44.77 -19.89 12.53
CA PRO A 270 -43.54 -19.86 11.76
C PRO A 270 -42.69 -18.64 12.13
N ILE A 271 -41.40 -18.86 12.36
CA ILE A 271 -40.46 -17.79 12.69
C ILE A 271 -39.63 -17.45 11.44
N ALA A 272 -39.89 -16.28 10.86
CA ALA A 272 -39.21 -15.81 9.64
C ALA A 272 -37.79 -15.27 9.95
N VAL A 273 -36.80 -16.18 10.03
CA VAL A 273 -35.39 -15.85 10.31
C VAL A 273 -34.45 -16.32 9.22
N SER A 274 -33.35 -15.60 9.00
CA SER A 274 -32.26 -16.03 8.12
C SER A 274 -31.24 -16.89 8.88
N ALA A 275 -30.47 -17.71 8.16
CA ALA A 275 -29.41 -18.53 8.76
C ALA A 275 -28.37 -17.66 9.50
N SER A 276 -28.01 -16.50 8.95
CA SER A 276 -27.08 -15.55 9.59
C SER A 276 -27.64 -14.94 10.87
N THR A 277 -28.96 -14.69 10.93
CA THR A 277 -29.62 -14.23 12.17
C THR A 277 -29.55 -15.31 13.25
N VAL A 278 -29.80 -16.58 12.89
CA VAL A 278 -29.67 -17.71 13.84
C VAL A 278 -28.23 -17.88 14.33
N GLU A 279 -27.25 -17.75 13.43
CA GLU A 279 -25.83 -17.84 13.79
C GLU A 279 -25.42 -16.74 14.78
N ASN A 280 -25.86 -15.49 14.56
CA ASN A 280 -25.60 -14.40 15.49
C ASN A 280 -26.27 -14.63 16.85
N ILE A 281 -27.51 -15.16 16.87
CA ILE A 281 -28.20 -15.54 18.12
C ILE A 281 -27.38 -16.61 18.88
N PHE A 282 -26.86 -17.62 18.18
CA PHE A 282 -26.02 -18.65 18.80
C PHE A 282 -24.73 -18.05 19.36
N ARG A 283 -24.11 -17.11 18.64
CA ARG A 283 -22.86 -16.49 19.05
C ARG A 283 -23.02 -15.66 20.32
N GLU A 284 -24.07 -14.85 20.36
CA GLU A 284 -24.42 -14.05 21.52
C GLU A 284 -24.81 -14.91 22.73
N ALA A 285 -25.40 -16.09 22.51
CA ALA A 285 -25.80 -17.02 23.57
C ALA A 285 -24.72 -18.06 23.95
N GLY A 286 -23.55 -18.05 23.33
CA GLY A 286 -22.51 -19.08 23.53
C GLY A 286 -22.88 -20.47 23.01
N LEU A 287 -23.91 -20.59 22.17
CA LEU A 287 -24.47 -21.84 21.65
C LEU A 287 -23.99 -22.20 20.24
N ASN A 288 -22.80 -21.73 19.84
CA ASN A 288 -22.29 -21.93 18.47
C ASN A 288 -22.04 -23.39 18.11
N THR A 289 -21.57 -24.19 19.07
CA THR A 289 -21.21 -25.59 18.85
C THR A 289 -22.34 -26.53 19.26
N ALA A 290 -22.42 -27.69 18.62
CA ALA A 290 -23.38 -28.72 18.99
C ALA A 290 -23.15 -29.24 20.42
N GLN A 291 -21.90 -29.24 20.87
CA GLN A 291 -21.52 -29.59 22.24
C GLN A 291 -22.07 -28.58 23.25
N ALA A 292 -21.91 -27.27 23.01
CA ALA A 292 -22.46 -26.24 23.89
C ALA A 292 -23.98 -26.34 24.00
N ARG A 293 -24.68 -26.56 22.87
CA ARG A 293 -26.14 -26.80 22.87
C ARG A 293 -26.54 -28.06 23.63
N SER A 294 -25.77 -29.14 23.49
CA SER A 294 -26.03 -30.42 24.19
C SER A 294 -25.73 -30.34 25.69
N ALA A 295 -24.76 -29.53 26.11
CA ALA A 295 -24.43 -29.33 27.52
C ALA A 295 -25.57 -28.59 28.24
N VAL A 296 -26.09 -27.53 27.61
CA VAL A 296 -27.23 -26.76 28.13
C VAL A 296 -28.51 -27.59 28.12
N SER A 297 -28.76 -28.41 27.09
CA SER A 297 -29.96 -29.26 27.04
C SER A 297 -29.98 -30.37 28.10
N LYS A 298 -28.81 -30.78 28.61
CA LYS A 298 -28.65 -31.86 29.61
C LYS A 298 -28.66 -31.38 31.06
N THR A 299 -28.65 -30.08 31.31
CA THR A 299 -28.66 -29.54 32.67
C THR A 299 -30.10 -29.69 33.24
N PRO A 300 -30.33 -30.46 34.31
CA PRO A 300 -31.65 -30.54 34.92
C PRO A 300 -32.05 -29.16 35.43
N ARG A 301 -33.28 -28.70 35.11
CA ARG A 301 -33.85 -27.53 35.78
C ARG A 301 -34.06 -27.91 37.24
N THR A 302 -33.19 -27.46 38.13
CA THR A 302 -33.43 -27.52 39.57
C THR A 302 -34.63 -26.62 39.87
N HIS A 303 -35.79 -27.22 40.08
CA HIS A 303 -36.89 -26.56 40.77
C HIS A 303 -36.43 -26.25 42.20
N PRO A 304 -36.66 -25.03 42.73
CA PRO A 304 -36.44 -24.77 44.14
C PRO A 304 -37.57 -25.47 44.92
N THR A 305 -37.30 -26.65 45.45
CA THR A 305 -38.18 -27.33 46.41
C THR A 305 -37.77 -26.98 47.84
N ASP A 306 -38.77 -26.55 48.60
CA ASP A 306 -38.91 -26.61 50.06
C ASP A 306 -37.93 -25.82 50.95
N TYR A 307 -38.38 -24.60 51.28
CA TYR A 307 -38.02 -23.92 52.51
C TYR A 307 -38.72 -24.62 53.69
N THR A 308 -37.97 -25.38 54.48
CA THR A 308 -38.42 -25.89 55.79
C THR A 308 -38.13 -24.82 56.85
N PRO A 309 -39.12 -24.38 57.64
CA PRO A 309 -38.87 -23.41 58.71
C PRO A 309 -38.27 -24.16 59.90
N HIS A 310 -37.05 -23.80 60.30
CA HIS A 310 -36.49 -24.25 61.57
C HIS A 310 -37.25 -23.59 62.72
N ASN A 311 -37.96 -24.45 63.45
CA ASN A 311 -38.60 -24.12 64.71
C ASN A 311 -37.54 -23.74 65.75
N ALA A 312 -37.92 -22.76 66.56
CA ALA A 312 -37.28 -22.38 67.80
C ALA A 312 -37.09 -23.57 68.75
N LEU A 313 -36.14 -23.42 69.67
CA LEU A 313 -36.23 -23.69 71.12
C LEU A 313 -34.81 -23.76 71.73
N PRO A 314 -34.64 -23.60 73.05
CA PRO A 314 -35.40 -22.82 74.03
C PRO A 314 -34.63 -21.58 74.53
#